data_AF-A0A2Z3X6N2-F1
#
_entry.id   AF-A0A2Z3X6N2-F1
#
_cell.length_a   1.000
_cell.length_b   1.000
_cell.length_c   1.000
_cell.angle_alpha   90.00
_cell.angle_beta   90.00
_cell.angle_gamma   90.00
#
_symmetry.space_group_name_H-M   'P 1'
#
loop_
_entity.id
_entity.type
_entity.pdbx_description
1 polymer ?
#
loop_
_entity_poly.entity_id
_entity_poly.type
_entity_poly.pdbx_seq_one_letter_code
_entity_poly.pdbx_strand_id
1 'polypeptide(L)'
;MLLNYLSLAILILVFLIIFYGVLILHDIPYEIAKKRNHPHLDAIHVAGWVSLFTLHAIWPFLWIWATLYSDKHGWHGNTSGHNIAELSARIAILEKTHEQTNSAYSPQDPKVN
;
A
#
# COMPACT_ATOMS: atom_id res chain seq x y z
N MET A 1 -48.41 24.88 -12.54
CA MET A 1 -47.71 23.61 -12.87
C MET A 1 -46.24 23.84 -13.20
N LEU A 2 -45.86 24.77 -14.08
CA LEU A 2 -44.46 25.08 -14.44
C LEU A 2 -43.56 25.42 -13.23
N LEU A 3 -44.04 26.21 -12.27
CA LEU A 3 -43.28 26.54 -11.05
C LEU A 3 -42.94 25.31 -10.21
N ASN A 4 -43.82 24.31 -10.12
CA ASN A 4 -43.55 23.09 -9.36
C ASN A 4 -42.49 22.23 -10.05
N TYR A 5 -42.54 22.11 -11.38
CA TYR A 5 -41.50 21.44 -12.15
C TYR A 5 -40.16 22.18 -12.10
N LEU A 6 -40.18 23.52 -12.09
CA LEU A 6 -38.99 24.35 -11.95
C LEU A 6 -38.37 24.21 -10.54
N SER A 7 -39.17 24.26 -9.48
CA SER A 7 -38.69 24.01 -8.12
C SER A 7 -38.15 22.59 -7.95
N LEU A 8 -38.80 21.59 -8.54
CA LEU A 8 -38.32 20.21 -8.52
C LEU A 8 -37.00 20.06 -9.27
N ALA A 9 -36.83 20.74 -10.41
CA ALA A 9 -35.58 20.76 -11.16
C ALA A 9 -34.44 21.41 -10.36
N ILE A 10 -34.71 22.55 -9.70
CA ILE A 10 -33.73 23.22 -8.83
C ILE A 10 -33.38 22.34 -7.62
N LEU A 11 -34.36 21.66 -7.02
CA LEU A 11 -34.15 20.75 -5.90
C LEU A 11 -33.19 19.61 -6.29
N ILE A 12 -33.43 18.98 -7.45
CA ILE A 12 -32.56 17.92 -7.98
C ILE A 12 -31.17 18.47 -8.30
N LEU A 13 -31.07 19.67 -8.89
CA LEU A 13 -29.80 20.31 -9.20
C LEU A 13 -28.97 20.58 -7.94
N VAL A 14 -29.57 21.15 -6.90
CA VAL A 14 -28.90 21.40 -5.62
C VAL A 14 -28.44 20.10 -4.98
N PHE A 15 -29.29 19.06 -5.02
CA PHE A 15 -28.92 17.74 -4.53
C PHE A 15 -27.71 17.17 -5.29
N LEU A 16 -27.68 17.27 -6.62
CA LEU A 16 -26.55 16.86 -7.44
C LEU A 16 -25.29 17.65 -7.09
N ILE A 17 -25.37 18.98 -6.94
CA ILE A 17 -24.22 19.82 -6.57
C ILE A 17 -23.63 19.39 -5.21
N ILE A 18 -24.48 19.14 -4.22
CA ILE A 18 -24.03 18.67 -2.90
C ILE A 18 -23.42 17.27 -3.01
N PHE A 19 -24.08 16.35 -3.71
CA PHE A 19 -23.61 14.98 -3.88
C PHE A 19 -22.25 14.92 -4.59
N TYR A 20 -22.10 15.63 -5.71
CA TYR A 20 -20.83 15.73 -6.43
C TYR A 20 -19.76 16.48 -5.62
N GLY A 21 -20.15 17.50 -4.84
CA GLY A 21 -19.23 18.19 -3.93
C GLY A 21 -18.66 17.25 -2.87
N VAL A 22 -19.50 16.39 -2.30
CA VAL A 22 -19.08 15.37 -1.32
C VAL A 22 -18.22 14.31 -2.00
N LEU A 23 -18.57 13.82 -3.19
CA LEU A 23 -17.74 12.85 -3.94
C LEU A 23 -16.30 13.34 -4.14
N ILE A 24 -16.13 14.61 -4.55
CA ILE A 24 -14.79 15.19 -4.73
C ILE A 24 -14.06 15.31 -3.39
N LEU A 25 -14.75 15.70 -2.31
CA LEU A 25 -14.14 15.83 -0.98
C LEU A 25 -13.63 14.48 -0.44
N HIS A 26 -14.32 13.38 -0.77
CA HIS A 26 -13.93 12.02 -0.40
C HIS A 26 -12.68 11.52 -1.12
N ASP A 27 -12.42 11.97 -2.35
CA ASP A 27 -11.23 11.57 -3.11
C ASP A 27 -9.94 12.31 -2.68
N ILE A 28 -10.04 13.40 -1.92
CA ILE A 28 -8.87 14.15 -1.39
C ILE A 28 -7.94 13.28 -0.53
N PRO A 29 -8.40 12.53 0.50
CA PRO A 29 -7.52 11.64 1.27
C PRO A 29 -6.83 10.56 0.43
N TYR A 30 -7.50 10.06 -0.61
CA TYR A 30 -6.93 9.09 -1.53
C TYR A 30 -5.74 9.69 -2.31
N GLU A 31 -5.88 10.92 -2.81
CA GLU A 31 -4.78 11.62 -3.49
C GLU A 31 -3.62 11.96 -2.53
N ILE A 32 -3.89 12.24 -1.25
CA ILE A 32 -2.86 12.43 -0.22
C ILE A 32 -2.09 11.12 0.01
N ALA A 33 -2.80 9.99 0.11
CA ALA A 33 -2.18 8.68 0.28
C ALA A 33 -1.36 8.24 -0.95
N LYS A 34 -1.85 8.55 -2.15
CA LYS A 34 -1.16 8.29 -3.42
C LYS A 34 0.14 9.08 -3.54
N LYS A 35 0.15 10.35 -3.13
CA LYS A 35 1.36 11.19 -3.11
C LYS A 35 2.38 10.76 -2.06
N ARG A 36 1.99 9.95 -1.07
CA ARG A 36 2.87 9.48 0.03
C ARG A 36 3.24 8.00 -0.03
N ASN A 37 2.98 7.33 -1.16
CA ASN A 37 3.39 5.95 -1.41
C ASN A 37 2.93 4.96 -0.31
N HIS A 38 1.66 5.07 0.09
CA HIS A 38 1.08 4.13 1.05
C HIS A 38 1.00 2.70 0.46
N PRO A 39 1.48 1.66 1.15
CA PRO A 39 1.43 0.27 0.69
C PRO A 39 0.00 -0.31 0.62
N HIS A 40 -0.99 0.42 1.14
CA HIS A 40 -2.40 0.03 1.17
C HIS A 40 -3.29 1.06 0.42
N LEU A 41 -2.82 1.49 -0.76
CA LEU A 41 -3.53 2.42 -1.64
C LEU A 41 -4.93 1.91 -2.03
N ASP A 42 -5.06 0.61 -2.28
CA ASP A 42 -6.32 -0.04 -2.65
C ASP A 42 -7.30 -0.14 -1.46
N ALA A 43 -6.78 -0.20 -0.23
CA ALA A 43 -7.62 -0.25 0.97
C ALA A 43 -8.33 1.08 1.22
N ILE A 44 -7.69 2.22 0.93
CA ILE A 44 -8.31 3.54 1.05
C ILE A 44 -9.39 3.73 -0.02
N HIS A 45 -9.16 3.24 -1.24
CA HIS A 45 -10.15 3.27 -2.31
C HIS A 45 -11.39 2.45 -1.93
N VAL A 46 -11.21 1.18 -1.51
CA VAL A 46 -12.31 0.30 -1.07
C VAL A 46 -13.02 0.86 0.17
N ALA A 47 -12.27 1.45 1.11
CA ALA A 47 -12.84 2.05 2.31
C ALA A 47 -13.65 3.33 2.00
N GLY A 48 -13.33 4.06 0.91
CA GLY A 48 -14.18 5.13 0.38
C GLY A 48 -15.57 4.64 -0.02
N TRP A 49 -15.65 3.53 -0.78
CA TRP A 49 -16.91 2.89 -1.14
C TRP A 49 -17.66 2.31 0.07
N VAL A 50 -16.94 1.75 1.05
CA VAL A 50 -17.53 1.26 2.31
C VAL A 50 -18.06 2.41 3.19
N SER A 51 -17.44 3.59 3.15
CA SER A 51 -17.89 4.76 3.93
C SER A 51 -19.29 5.24 3.52
N LEU A 52 -19.65 5.03 2.25
CA LEU A 52 -20.98 5.29 1.68
C LEU A 52 -22.06 4.42 2.35
N PHE A 53 -21.68 3.20 2.74
CA PHE A 53 -22.56 2.27 3.45
C PHE A 53 -22.68 2.62 4.95
N THR A 54 -21.64 3.17 5.56
CA THR A 54 -21.57 3.45 7.01
C THR A 54 -21.99 4.88 7.40
N LEU A 55 -22.76 5.56 6.55
CA LEU A 55 -23.27 6.92 6.79
C LEU A 55 -22.16 7.93 7.19
N HIS A 56 -21.03 7.93 6.48
CA HIS A 56 -19.93 8.90 6.70
C HIS A 56 -19.21 8.84 8.06
N ALA A 57 -19.55 7.92 8.96
CA ALA A 57 -18.92 7.84 10.29
C ALA A 57 -17.43 7.45 10.25
N ILE A 58 -17.07 6.57 9.33
CA ILE A 58 -15.70 6.04 9.16
C ILE A 58 -14.79 7.02 8.38
N TRP A 59 -15.37 7.98 7.67
CA TRP A 59 -14.63 8.92 6.83
C TRP A 59 -13.61 9.81 7.56
N PRO A 60 -13.95 10.53 8.66
CA PRO A 60 -12.96 11.37 9.37
C PRO A 60 -11.80 10.54 9.93
N PHE A 61 -12.05 9.26 10.26
CA PHE A 61 -11.04 8.33 10.72
C PHE A 61 -10.04 7.96 9.61
N LEU A 62 -10.52 7.73 8.37
CA LEU A 62 -9.65 7.52 7.20
C LEU A 62 -8.78 8.74 6.90
N TRP A 63 -9.33 9.94 7.07
CA TRP A 63 -8.60 11.19 6.84
C TRP A 63 -7.41 11.34 7.81
N ILE A 64 -7.62 11.00 9.08
CA ILE A 64 -6.57 10.96 10.11
C ILE A 64 -5.51 9.90 9.77
N TRP A 65 -5.92 8.73 9.28
CA TRP A 65 -4.99 7.66 8.93
C TRP A 65 -4.15 7.98 7.68
N ALA A 66 -4.74 8.58 6.65
CA ALA A 66 -4.05 9.06 5.45
C ALA A 66 -3.02 10.16 5.74
N THR A 67 -3.25 10.96 6.78
CA THR A 67 -2.31 12.02 7.21
C THR A 67 -1.23 11.50 8.18
N LEU A 68 -1.52 10.46 8.96
CA LEU A 68 -0.59 9.85 9.92
C LEU A 68 0.54 9.06 9.29
N TYR A 69 0.31 8.47 8.12
CA TYR A 69 1.33 7.68 7.46
C TYR A 69 2.43 8.56 6.86
N SER A 70 3.66 8.19 7.16
CA SER A 70 4.83 8.88 6.68
C SER A 70 5.87 7.84 6.31
N ASP A 71 6.26 7.83 5.04
CA ASP A 71 7.27 6.97 4.42
C ASP A 71 8.67 7.01 5.09
N LYS A 72 8.86 7.92 6.04
CA LYS A 72 10.09 8.04 6.85
C LYS A 72 10.31 6.88 7.81
N HIS A 73 9.31 6.02 8.02
CA HIS A 73 9.49 4.71 8.66
C HIS A 73 8.88 3.65 7.73
N GLY A 74 9.62 3.32 6.67
CA GLY A 74 9.28 2.18 5.83
C GLY A 74 8.97 0.97 6.69
N TRP A 75 7.79 0.37 6.47
CA TRP A 75 7.48 -0.98 6.97
C TRP A 75 8.39 -2.04 6.32
N HIS A 76 9.19 -1.66 5.33
CA HIS A 76 10.44 -2.34 5.06
C HIS A 76 11.53 -1.58 5.79
N GLY A 77 12.06 -2.19 6.85
CA GLY A 77 13.19 -1.68 7.60
C GLY A 77 14.28 -1.22 6.64
N ASN A 78 14.95 -0.14 7.03
CA ASN A 78 16.08 0.47 6.35
C ASN A 78 17.27 -0.51 6.25
N THR A 79 17.13 -1.52 5.39
CA THR A 79 18.18 -2.45 4.97
C THR A 79 18.81 -1.88 3.69
N SER A 80 19.07 -0.57 3.67
CA SER A 80 19.54 0.14 2.49
C SER A 80 21.00 -0.23 2.21
N GLY A 81 21.22 -1.03 1.16
CA GLY A 81 22.49 -1.19 0.45
C GLY A 81 23.61 -1.98 1.15
N HIS A 82 23.95 -1.63 2.40
CA HIS A 82 25.10 -2.21 3.10
C HIS A 82 24.94 -3.72 3.31
N ASN A 83 23.76 -4.15 3.71
CA ASN A 83 23.46 -5.56 3.94
C ASN A 83 23.42 -6.38 2.64
N ILE A 84 23.05 -5.81 1.49
CA ILE A 84 22.98 -6.58 0.23
C ILE A 84 24.40 -6.90 -0.27
N ALA A 85 25.30 -5.91 -0.21
CA ALA A 85 26.71 -6.13 -0.50
C ALA A 85 27.35 -7.12 0.49
N GLU A 86 27.06 -6.97 1.79
CA GLU A 86 27.54 -7.92 2.81
C GLU A 86 26.97 -9.33 2.61
N LEU A 87 25.68 -9.48 2.29
CA LEU A 87 25.04 -10.77 2.00
C LEU A 87 25.68 -11.42 0.77
N SER A 88 25.93 -10.68 -0.31
CA SER A 88 26.62 -11.23 -1.49
C SER A 88 28.04 -11.71 -1.17
N ALA A 89 28.78 -10.96 -0.34
CA ALA A 89 30.11 -11.36 0.11
C ALA A 89 30.06 -12.64 0.98
N ARG A 90 29.08 -12.72 1.89
CA ARG A 90 28.83 -13.91 2.72
C ARG A 90 28.49 -15.14 1.86
N ILE A 91 27.65 -14.98 0.84
CA ILE A 91 27.29 -16.07 -0.09
C ILE A 91 28.53 -16.58 -0.84
N ALA A 92 29.38 -15.68 -1.35
CA ALA A 92 30.61 -16.07 -2.05
C ALA A 92 31.61 -16.82 -1.14
N ILE A 93 31.68 -16.45 0.14
CA ILE A 93 32.51 -17.15 1.13
C ILE A 93 31.94 -18.54 1.44
N LEU A 94 30.61 -18.64 1.60
CA LEU A 94 29.92 -19.90 1.84
C LEU A 94 30.09 -20.86 0.67
N GLU A 95 30.00 -20.38 -0.57
CA GLU A 95 30.21 -21.16 -1.79
C GLU A 95 31.63 -21.76 -1.82
N LYS A 96 32.67 -20.95 -1.60
CA LYS A 96 34.05 -21.44 -1.50
C LYS A 96 34.25 -22.45 -0.37
N THR A 97 33.65 -22.18 0.79
CA THR A 97 33.73 -23.10 1.93
C THR A 97 33.08 -24.43 1.60
N HIS A 98 31.95 -24.41 0.90
CA HIS A 98 31.26 -25.61 0.45
C HIS A 98 32.06 -26.37 -0.61
N GLU A 99 32.70 -25.69 -1.56
CA GLU A 99 33.61 -26.32 -2.53
C GLU A 99 34.83 -26.96 -1.87
N GLN A 100 35.45 -26.28 -0.90
CA GLN A 100 36.57 -26.81 -0.13
C GLN A 100 36.14 -28.00 0.73
N THR A 101 34.99 -27.91 1.38
CA THR A 101 34.45 -29.00 2.22
C THR A 101 34.00 -30.18 1.35
N ASN A 102 33.36 -29.96 0.20
CA ASN A 102 33.01 -31.02 -0.75
C ASN A 102 34.23 -31.63 -1.45
N SER A 103 35.28 -30.85 -1.68
CA SER A 103 36.53 -31.39 -2.25
C SER A 103 37.32 -32.19 -1.21
N ALA A 104 37.30 -31.76 0.06
CA ALA A 104 37.87 -32.49 1.18
C ALA A 104 37.03 -33.74 1.54
N TYR A 105 35.71 -33.66 1.33
CA TYR A 105 34.76 -34.76 1.36
C TYR A 105 34.46 -35.24 -0.06
N SER A 106 35.50 -35.50 -0.86
CA SER A 106 35.32 -36.43 -1.99
C SER A 106 35.15 -37.81 -1.35
N PRO A 107 33.99 -38.48 -1.47
CA PRO A 107 33.86 -39.84 -1.00
C PRO A 107 34.92 -40.66 -1.75
N GLN A 108 35.96 -41.08 -1.03
CA GLN A 108 36.74 -42.24 -1.43
C GLN A 108 35.71 -43.35 -1.55
N ASP A 109 35.30 -43.61 -2.79
CA ASP A 109 34.44 -44.71 -3.18
C ASP A 109 35.01 -45.96 -2.50
N PRO A 110 34.37 -46.50 -1.45
CA PRO A 110 34.89 -47.67 -0.79
C PRO A 110 34.74 -48.76 -1.82
N LYS A 111 35.86 -49.13 -2.47
CA LYS A 111 35.92 -50.20 -3.45
C LYS A 111 35.20 -51.40 -2.86
N VAL A 112 33.99 -51.64 -3.38
CA VAL A 112 33.17 -52.78 -3.03
C VAL A 112 33.87 -53.96 -3.70
N ASN A 113 34.49 -54.79 -2.87
CA ASN A 113 35.22 -56.00 -3.26
C ASN A 113 34.31 -57.02 -3.93
#